data_AF-A0A6A6YNM9-F1
#
_entry.id   AF-A0A6A6YNM9-F1
#
_cell.length_a   1.000
_cell.length_b   1.000
_cell.length_c   1.000
_cell.angle_alpha   90.00
_cell.angle_beta   90.00
_cell.angle_gamma   90.00
#
_symmetry.space_group_name_H-M   'P 1'
#
loop_
_entity.id
_entity.type
_entity.pdbx_description
1 polymer ?
#
loop_
_entity_poly.entity_id
_entity_poly.type
_entity_poly.pdbx_seq_one_letter_code
_entity_poly.pdbx_strand_id
1 'polypeptide(L)'
;MLISEAACGNTIICVPVTHHYSPVAMHVMLSACDYIDTDGLHLHLSASGGSSFSTQTSTTGFEFMQQQYFHSRRIKKGSVEKPWLDRKDSREKWVTIIPLIGIFVGLAISGILIWDGLRSVVNHKYCEVLIEDFSGGLNKAIWTREVEVGGFGNGQFEMTTDTDENAFIDEDGVLVIEPTLQDASLIERSNVIDLRNHGCTSELWYDCIVGTNVTNGTIVNPVKSVRINTKLGASIRYGRVEVTAKLPAGDWLWPAIWMLPKGNEYGAWPKSGEVDIMESRGNNYSYGQGGNNIISSTLHWGPNSANDGWYRNNVKLKAVHATYADGYHTFGLEWSEKYIFTYVDSRLLQVMYKHYNKPLWDVGQFPLSDSNGTRLVDPWSFTGNPATPFDQDFYLILNVAVGGTNGWFKDGAVGKPWVDASPTSKKDFWNARNQWYPTWEKTGQMKIKSVKMWQQAGYNGCK
;
A
#
# COMPACT_ATOMS: atom_id res chain seq x y z
N MET A 1 26.29 17.05 -36.54
CA MET A 1 27.23 15.93 -36.76
C MET A 1 27.07 14.99 -35.56
N LEU A 2 26.51 13.78 -35.65
CA LEU A 2 26.34 12.85 -36.80
C LEU A 2 27.69 12.54 -37.47
N ILE A 3 28.24 11.32 -37.53
CA ILE A 3 27.84 9.94 -37.10
C ILE A 3 29.15 9.15 -36.71
N SER A 4 29.25 7.88 -36.28
CA SER A 4 28.35 6.68 -36.22
C SER A 4 28.69 5.70 -35.07
N GLU A 5 27.86 4.66 -34.96
CA GLU A 5 28.09 3.22 -34.65
C GLU A 5 29.53 2.63 -34.83
N ALA A 6 29.89 1.42 -34.36
CA ALA A 6 29.45 0.50 -33.28
C ALA A 6 30.27 -0.83 -33.35
N ALA A 7 30.49 -1.58 -32.25
CA ALA A 7 30.75 -3.05 -32.23
C ALA A 7 30.96 -3.62 -30.79
N CYS A 8 30.73 -4.93 -30.61
CA CYS A 8 30.78 -5.65 -29.33
C CYS A 8 32.17 -6.19 -28.95
N GLY A 9 32.33 -6.57 -27.66
CA GLY A 9 33.46 -7.38 -27.17
C GLY A 9 33.23 -7.91 -25.75
N ASN A 10 32.71 -9.14 -25.61
CA ASN A 10 32.47 -9.78 -24.31
C ASN A 10 33.74 -10.48 -23.79
N THR A 11 34.14 -10.16 -22.55
CA THR A 11 35.20 -10.88 -21.81
C THR A 11 34.68 -11.27 -20.43
N ILE A 12 34.53 -12.57 -20.17
CA ILE A 12 34.18 -13.11 -18.85
C ILE A 12 35.46 -13.51 -18.13
N ILE A 13 35.67 -12.99 -16.91
CA ILE A 13 36.77 -13.39 -16.02
C ILE A 13 36.18 -14.29 -14.93
N CYS A 14 36.57 -15.56 -14.93
CA CYS A 14 36.18 -16.51 -13.88
C CYS A 14 37.11 -16.37 -12.67
N VAL A 15 36.55 -16.11 -11.48
CA VAL A 15 37.24 -16.18 -10.20
C VAL A 15 36.60 -17.30 -9.36
N PRO A 16 37.37 -18.26 -8.83
CA PRO A 16 36.82 -19.36 -8.03
C PRO A 16 36.50 -18.90 -6.60
N VAL A 17 35.27 -19.18 -6.13
CA VAL A 17 34.87 -19.02 -4.73
C VAL A 17 34.61 -20.40 -4.12
N THR A 18 35.36 -20.74 -3.08
CA THR A 18 35.20 -22.01 -2.34
C THR A 18 34.17 -21.87 -1.22
N HIS A 19 33.10 -22.65 -1.26
CA HIS A 19 32.08 -22.68 -0.21
C HIS A 19 32.30 -23.81 0.81
N HIS A 20 32.13 -23.49 2.09
CA HIS A 20 31.90 -24.48 3.16
C HIS A 20 30.40 -24.60 3.48
N TYR A 21 30.01 -25.79 3.94
CA TYR A 21 28.71 -26.16 4.50
C TYR A 21 28.65 -25.79 6.00
N SER A 22 27.52 -25.64 6.71
CA SER A 22 26.07 -25.38 6.47
C SER A 22 25.40 -25.41 7.88
N PRO A 23 24.06 -25.42 8.12
CA PRO A 23 22.88 -25.15 7.28
C PRO A 23 21.85 -24.18 7.94
N VAL A 24 20.66 -24.07 7.33
CA VAL A 24 19.29 -23.81 7.88
C VAL A 24 18.50 -22.80 7.04
N ALA A 25 17.17 -22.97 7.00
CA ALA A 25 16.15 -22.27 6.20
C ALA A 25 16.03 -22.75 4.74
N MET A 26 15.10 -23.68 4.53
CA MET A 26 14.66 -24.12 3.20
C MET A 26 13.41 -23.30 2.81
N HIS A 27 13.47 -22.59 1.69
CA HIS A 27 12.30 -21.94 1.08
C HIS A 27 12.14 -22.45 -0.35
N VAL A 28 10.97 -23.01 -0.64
CA VAL A 28 10.60 -23.50 -1.96
C VAL A 28 9.75 -22.42 -2.64
N MET A 29 10.34 -21.70 -3.57
CA MET A 29 9.58 -20.97 -4.59
C MET A 29 9.64 -21.73 -5.90
N LEU A 30 8.49 -22.25 -6.33
CA LEU A 30 8.26 -22.64 -7.70
C LEU A 30 7.97 -21.39 -8.52
N SER A 31 8.82 -21.10 -9.50
CA SER A 31 8.48 -20.23 -10.62
C SER A 31 9.12 -20.82 -11.87
N ALA A 32 8.29 -21.21 -12.84
CA ALA A 32 8.70 -21.72 -14.13
C ALA A 32 8.20 -20.75 -15.20
N CYS A 33 9.13 -20.10 -15.89
CA CYS A 33 8.87 -19.30 -17.08
C CYS A 33 9.92 -19.68 -18.12
N ASP A 34 9.64 -20.74 -18.89
CA ASP A 34 10.45 -21.08 -20.05
C ASP A 34 10.30 -19.99 -21.12
N TYR A 35 11.42 -19.42 -21.56
CA TYR A 35 11.46 -18.51 -22.70
C TYR A 35 11.87 -19.33 -23.93
N ILE A 36 10.98 -19.41 -24.91
CA ILE A 36 11.27 -20.06 -26.19
C ILE A 36 11.95 -19.02 -27.08
N ASP A 37 13.17 -19.33 -27.51
CA ASP A 37 13.86 -18.60 -28.58
C ASP A 37 14.07 -19.53 -29.77
N THR A 38 13.91 -19.01 -30.99
CA THR A 38 13.93 -19.79 -32.22
C THR A 38 14.69 -19.05 -33.30
N ASP A 39 15.87 -19.56 -33.65
CA ASP A 39 16.59 -19.09 -34.83
C ASP A 39 17.18 -20.28 -35.62
N GLY A 40 17.17 -20.15 -36.94
CA GLY A 40 17.52 -21.21 -37.88
C GLY A 40 18.71 -20.83 -38.76
N LEU A 41 19.55 -21.79 -39.12
CA LEU A 41 20.74 -21.55 -39.93
C LEU A 41 20.73 -22.39 -41.22
N HIS A 42 20.80 -21.72 -42.37
CA HIS A 42 21.06 -22.36 -43.66
C HIS A 42 22.55 -22.30 -44.01
N LEU A 43 23.06 -23.39 -44.59
CA LEU A 43 24.44 -23.49 -45.11
C LEU A 43 24.47 -23.33 -46.64
N HIS A 44 25.58 -22.81 -47.14
CA HIS A 44 25.95 -22.90 -48.57
C HIS A 44 27.42 -23.32 -48.71
N LEU A 45 27.72 -24.04 -49.80
CA LEU A 45 28.99 -24.73 -50.06
C LEU A 45 29.59 -24.29 -51.40
N SER A 46 30.93 -24.21 -51.45
CA SER A 46 31.74 -24.24 -52.69
C SER A 46 33.13 -24.80 -52.38
N ALA A 47 33.74 -25.54 -53.33
CA ALA A 47 34.88 -26.43 -53.05
C ALA A 47 35.95 -26.46 -54.18
N SER A 48 36.78 -27.52 -54.20
CA SER A 48 37.94 -27.81 -55.09
C SER A 48 39.27 -27.11 -54.72
N GLY A 49 40.46 -27.72 -54.85
CA GLY A 49 40.87 -29.09 -55.25
C GLY A 49 42.31 -29.37 -54.70
N GLY A 50 43.08 -30.42 -55.05
CA GLY A 50 42.93 -31.57 -55.97
C GLY A 50 44.29 -31.88 -56.66
N SER A 51 44.67 -33.10 -57.08
CA SER A 51 44.16 -34.47 -56.85
C SER A 51 45.10 -35.50 -57.54
N SER A 52 45.36 -36.69 -56.96
CA SER A 52 46.10 -37.80 -57.61
C SER A 52 45.52 -39.20 -57.24
N PHE A 53 45.81 -40.24 -58.04
CA PHE A 53 44.90 -41.39 -58.25
C PHE A 53 45.57 -42.78 -58.15
N SER A 54 44.78 -43.81 -57.79
CA SER A 54 44.81 -45.13 -58.45
C SER A 54 43.50 -45.91 -58.27
N THR A 55 43.11 -46.68 -59.31
CA THR A 55 42.15 -47.83 -59.32
C THR A 55 40.88 -47.75 -58.44
N GLN A 56 39.77 -47.21 -58.95
CA GLN A 56 38.67 -47.91 -59.67
C GLN A 56 37.65 -48.64 -58.75
N THR A 57 36.47 -48.07 -58.42
CA THR A 57 35.20 -47.90 -59.21
C THR A 57 34.46 -49.21 -59.48
N SER A 58 33.12 -49.35 -59.36
CA SER A 58 32.00 -48.50 -58.85
C SER A 58 30.82 -49.48 -58.55
N THR A 59 29.74 -49.20 -57.81
CA THR A 59 28.98 -47.97 -57.55
C THR A 59 28.38 -47.96 -56.14
N THR A 60 28.61 -46.93 -55.33
CA THR A 60 27.86 -46.68 -54.08
C THR A 60 26.76 -45.66 -54.32
N GLY A 61 25.54 -46.13 -54.57
CA GLY A 61 24.36 -45.26 -54.50
C GLY A 61 24.09 -44.86 -53.05
N PHE A 62 23.81 -43.58 -52.81
CA PHE A 62 23.22 -43.12 -51.56
C PHE A 62 21.73 -43.50 -51.53
N GLU A 63 21.43 -44.76 -51.24
CA GLU A 63 20.14 -45.07 -50.65
C GLU A 63 20.20 -44.83 -49.14
N PHE A 64 19.08 -44.35 -48.61
CA PHE A 64 18.93 -43.88 -47.25
C PHE A 64 19.42 -44.93 -46.23
N MET A 65 19.94 -44.45 -45.09
CA MET A 65 19.85 -45.20 -43.84
C MET A 65 18.37 -45.49 -43.60
N GLN A 66 17.91 -46.65 -44.07
CA GLN A 66 16.53 -47.08 -43.98
C GLN A 66 16.17 -47.05 -42.50
N GLN A 67 15.29 -46.12 -42.11
CA GLN A 67 14.80 -46.06 -40.74
C GLN A 67 14.35 -47.48 -40.39
N GLN A 68 14.97 -48.08 -39.36
CA GLN A 68 14.58 -49.41 -38.92
C GLN A 68 13.18 -49.28 -38.32
N TYR A 69 12.18 -49.43 -39.19
CA TYR A 69 10.77 -49.43 -38.84
C TYR A 69 10.63 -50.37 -37.66
N PHE A 70 10.12 -49.84 -36.54
CA PHE A 70 10.06 -50.57 -35.29
C PHE A 70 9.04 -51.70 -35.44
N HIS A 71 9.50 -52.84 -35.96
CA HIS A 71 8.69 -54.01 -36.21
C HIS A 71 8.19 -54.53 -34.87
N SER A 72 6.97 -54.14 -34.52
CA SER A 72 6.27 -54.54 -33.31
C SER A 72 5.90 -56.02 -33.36
N ARG A 73 6.92 -56.88 -33.22
CA ARG A 73 6.74 -58.32 -33.08
C ARG A 73 5.84 -58.57 -31.88
N ARG A 74 4.61 -58.97 -32.15
CA ARG A 74 3.62 -59.37 -31.14
C ARG A 74 4.05 -60.69 -30.51
N ILE A 75 4.97 -60.60 -29.55
CA ILE A 75 5.42 -61.71 -28.72
C ILE A 75 4.18 -62.44 -28.16
N LYS A 76 4.12 -63.77 -28.32
CA LYS A 76 2.99 -64.55 -27.81
C LYS A 76 2.98 -64.45 -26.27
N LYS A 77 1.81 -64.25 -25.69
CA LYS A 77 1.65 -64.11 -24.23
C LYS A 77 2.10 -65.42 -23.56
N GLY A 78 3.27 -65.40 -22.91
CA GLY A 78 3.93 -66.57 -22.33
C GLY A 78 5.16 -67.10 -23.08
N SER A 79 5.51 -66.59 -24.28
CA SER A 79 6.71 -67.02 -25.03
C SER A 79 7.98 -66.22 -24.72
N VAL A 80 8.02 -65.57 -23.55
CA VAL A 80 9.21 -64.97 -22.95
C VAL A 80 9.25 -65.49 -21.53
N GLU A 81 10.32 -66.21 -21.21
CA GLU A 81 10.60 -66.69 -19.87
C GLU A 81 10.87 -65.48 -18.96
N LYS A 82 10.23 -65.47 -17.79
CA LYS A 82 10.31 -64.35 -16.83
C LYS A 82 10.69 -64.87 -15.44
N PRO A 83 11.93 -65.38 -15.25
CA PRO A 83 12.35 -66.00 -13.98
C PRO A 83 12.25 -65.07 -12.76
N TRP A 84 12.19 -63.75 -12.98
CA TRP A 84 11.90 -62.75 -11.94
C TRP A 84 10.44 -62.72 -11.46
N LEU A 85 9.54 -63.51 -12.04
CA LEU A 85 8.16 -63.70 -11.55
C LEU A 85 7.98 -64.99 -10.74
N ASP A 86 8.89 -65.98 -10.88
CA ASP A 86 8.78 -67.29 -10.21
C ASP A 86 9.10 -67.21 -8.71
N ARG A 87 9.81 -66.16 -8.28
CA ARG A 87 10.01 -65.81 -6.88
C ARG A 87 9.74 -64.33 -6.66
N LYS A 88 8.58 -64.03 -6.07
CA LYS A 88 8.24 -62.68 -5.58
C LYS A 88 9.19 -62.27 -4.45
N ASP A 89 10.00 -61.24 -4.67
CA ASP A 89 10.84 -60.68 -3.61
C ASP A 89 9.95 -60.08 -2.51
N SER A 90 10.19 -60.46 -1.27
CA SER A 90 9.48 -59.90 -0.11
C SER A 90 9.83 -58.43 0.10
N ARG A 91 10.98 -57.96 -0.41
CA ARG A 91 11.45 -56.57 -0.34
C ARG A 91 10.78 -55.66 -1.35
N GLU A 92 10.30 -56.18 -2.48
CA GLU A 92 9.56 -55.42 -3.50
C GLU A 92 8.37 -54.66 -2.91
N LYS A 93 7.70 -55.26 -1.90
CA LYS A 93 6.61 -54.61 -1.15
C LYS A 93 7.01 -53.25 -0.55
N TRP A 94 8.25 -53.11 -0.07
CA TRP A 94 8.72 -51.85 0.54
C TRP A 94 8.88 -50.73 -0.48
N VAL A 95 9.13 -51.05 -1.75
CA VAL A 95 9.18 -50.08 -2.85
C VAL A 95 7.81 -49.40 -3.06
N THR A 96 6.71 -50.08 -2.73
CA THR A 96 5.35 -49.50 -2.74
C THR A 96 4.96 -48.92 -1.38
N ILE A 97 5.30 -49.60 -0.28
CA ILE A 97 4.91 -49.19 1.09
C ILE A 97 5.61 -47.89 1.51
N ILE A 98 6.91 -47.70 1.21
CA ILE A 98 7.65 -46.51 1.64
C ILE A 98 7.08 -45.21 1.01
N PRO A 99 6.82 -45.13 -0.31
CA PRO A 99 6.13 -43.97 -0.89
C PRO A 99 4.71 -43.75 -0.33
N LEU A 100 3.94 -44.81 -0.07
CA LEU A 100 2.60 -44.68 0.51
C LEU A 100 2.64 -44.15 1.96
N ILE A 101 3.61 -44.59 2.77
CA ILE A 101 3.88 -44.02 4.10
C ILE A 101 4.31 -42.55 3.94
N GLY A 102 5.18 -42.22 2.99
CA GLY A 102 5.60 -40.85 2.72
C GLY A 102 4.44 -39.92 2.35
N ILE A 103 3.52 -40.38 1.49
CA ILE A 103 2.29 -39.65 1.13
C ILE A 103 1.39 -39.49 2.36
N PHE A 104 1.16 -40.55 3.14
CA PHE A 104 0.32 -40.49 4.33
C PHE A 104 0.89 -39.54 5.40
N VAL A 105 2.20 -39.59 5.65
CA VAL A 105 2.91 -38.68 6.57
C VAL A 105 2.88 -37.25 6.05
N GLY A 106 3.08 -37.03 4.75
CA GLY A 106 2.95 -35.71 4.12
C GLY A 106 1.55 -35.12 4.31
N LEU A 107 0.50 -35.88 4.00
CA LEU A 107 -0.90 -35.47 4.20
C LEU A 107 -1.23 -35.25 5.69
N ALA A 108 -0.70 -36.06 6.60
CA ALA A 108 -0.88 -35.86 8.04
C ALA A 108 -0.20 -34.56 8.53
N ILE A 109 1.02 -34.28 8.08
CA ILE A 109 1.73 -33.02 8.38
C ILE A 109 0.97 -31.82 7.79
N SER A 110 0.51 -31.89 6.53
CA SER A 110 -0.32 -30.85 5.93
C SER A 110 -1.63 -30.64 6.71
N GLY A 111 -2.30 -31.71 7.14
CA GLY A 111 -3.50 -31.63 7.98
C GLY A 111 -3.24 -30.98 9.33
N ILE A 112 -2.12 -31.30 9.98
CA ILE A 112 -1.69 -30.67 11.24
C ILE A 112 -1.40 -29.17 11.03
N LEU A 113 -0.69 -28.79 9.96
CA LEU A 113 -0.39 -27.38 9.65
C LEU A 113 -1.65 -26.58 9.30
N ILE A 114 -2.60 -27.17 8.56
CA ILE A 114 -3.90 -26.55 8.26
C ILE A 114 -4.72 -26.38 9.55
N TRP A 115 -4.74 -27.39 10.43
CA TRP A 115 -5.43 -27.30 11.72
C TRP A 115 -4.79 -26.28 12.67
N ASP A 116 -3.46 -26.20 12.70
CA ASP A 116 -2.72 -25.21 13.51
C ASP A 116 -2.93 -23.78 12.98
N GLY A 117 -2.93 -23.61 11.66
CA GLY A 117 -3.34 -22.37 11.01
C GLY A 117 -4.77 -21.97 11.42
N LEU A 118 -5.75 -22.85 11.17
CA LEU A 118 -7.17 -22.58 11.46
C LEU A 118 -7.45 -22.28 12.94
N ARG A 119 -6.79 -22.97 13.89
CA ARG A 119 -6.97 -22.73 15.33
C ARG A 119 -6.23 -21.48 15.83
N SER A 120 -5.23 -20.97 15.10
CA SER A 120 -4.51 -19.74 15.44
C SER A 120 -5.23 -18.47 14.99
N VAL A 121 -6.20 -18.58 14.06
CA VAL A 121 -7.09 -17.47 13.67
C VAL A 121 -7.95 -17.06 14.86
N VAL A 122 -7.67 -15.88 15.41
CA VAL A 122 -8.42 -15.31 16.54
C VAL A 122 -9.81 -14.89 16.07
N ASN A 123 -10.83 -15.64 16.51
CA ASN A 123 -12.23 -15.32 16.25
C ASN A 123 -12.77 -14.39 17.34
N HIS A 124 -12.48 -13.10 17.20
CA HIS A 124 -13.03 -12.05 18.05
C HIS A 124 -14.56 -11.99 17.96
N LYS A 125 -15.22 -11.71 19.09
CA LYS A 125 -16.60 -11.23 19.10
C LYS A 125 -16.61 -9.71 18.98
N TYR A 126 -17.65 -9.18 18.36
CA TYR A 126 -17.79 -7.77 18.05
C TYR A 126 -19.19 -7.24 18.40
N CYS A 127 -19.27 -5.99 18.82
CA CYS A 127 -20.50 -5.20 18.88
C CYS A 127 -20.45 -4.09 17.83
N GLU A 128 -21.59 -3.75 17.24
CA GLU A 128 -21.73 -2.61 16.34
C GLU A 128 -21.63 -1.30 17.14
N VAL A 129 -20.87 -0.33 16.63
CA VAL A 129 -20.74 1.03 17.21
C VAL A 129 -21.14 2.11 16.20
N LEU A 130 -20.79 1.92 14.93
CA LEU A 130 -21.29 2.73 13.83
C LEU A 130 -21.60 1.81 12.64
N ILE A 131 -22.80 1.92 12.09
CA ILE A 131 -23.16 1.41 10.77
C ILE A 131 -23.82 2.60 10.06
N GLU A 132 -23.10 3.19 9.12
CA GLU A 132 -23.48 4.41 8.42
C GLU A 132 -23.49 4.11 6.91
N ASP A 133 -24.63 4.34 6.27
CA ASP A 133 -24.81 4.27 4.82
C ASP A 133 -25.18 5.63 4.20
N PHE A 134 -25.22 6.69 5.01
CA PHE A 134 -25.54 8.07 4.64
C PHE A 134 -26.93 8.32 4.03
N SER A 135 -27.77 7.30 3.91
CA SER A 135 -29.13 7.41 3.36
C SER A 135 -30.05 8.35 4.16
N GLY A 136 -29.76 8.53 5.46
CA GLY A 136 -30.44 9.48 6.36
C GLY A 136 -29.84 10.89 6.39
N GLY A 137 -28.82 11.18 5.57
CA GLY A 137 -28.02 12.40 5.68
C GLY A 137 -26.85 12.28 6.67
N LEU A 138 -25.94 13.26 6.66
CA LEU A 138 -24.79 13.26 7.56
C LEU A 138 -25.21 13.59 9.01
N ASN A 139 -25.26 12.58 9.87
CA ASN A 139 -25.74 12.72 11.24
C ASN A 139 -24.79 13.55 12.13
N LYS A 140 -25.19 14.78 12.45
CA LYS A 140 -24.40 15.74 13.25
C LYS A 140 -24.19 15.36 14.73
N ALA A 141 -24.86 14.32 15.24
CA ALA A 141 -24.55 13.74 16.55
C ALA A 141 -23.38 12.73 16.51
N ILE A 142 -23.01 12.28 15.31
CA ILE A 142 -21.91 11.34 15.05
C ILE A 142 -20.73 12.10 14.43
N TRP A 143 -21.01 12.82 13.35
CA TRP A 143 -20.02 13.49 12.50
C TRP A 143 -19.87 14.97 12.83
N THR A 144 -18.65 15.38 13.15
CA THR A 144 -18.23 16.78 13.29
C THR A 144 -17.53 17.21 12.01
N ARG A 145 -17.85 18.39 11.46
CA ARG A 145 -17.03 19.05 10.42
C ARG A 145 -15.98 19.94 11.10
N GLU A 146 -14.73 19.84 10.69
CA GLU A 146 -13.64 20.70 11.18
C GLU A 146 -13.51 21.96 10.31
N VAL A 147 -13.28 23.12 10.93
CA VAL A 147 -13.23 24.44 10.28
C VAL A 147 -11.96 25.16 10.69
N GLU A 148 -10.98 25.23 9.79
CA GLU A 148 -9.75 25.98 9.98
C GLU A 148 -9.09 26.42 8.66
N VAL A 149 -8.05 27.24 8.78
CA VAL A 149 -7.16 27.70 7.71
C VAL A 149 -5.67 27.42 7.97
N GLY A 150 -5.32 26.85 9.14
CA GLY A 150 -3.95 26.53 9.54
C GLY A 150 -3.25 25.51 8.64
N GLY A 151 -4.00 24.52 8.16
CA GLY A 151 -3.50 23.44 7.30
C GLY A 151 -2.91 22.28 8.10
N PHE A 152 -3.49 22.00 9.27
CA PHE A 152 -3.28 20.80 10.10
C PHE A 152 -1.82 20.36 10.29
N GLY A 153 -0.91 21.31 10.54
CA GLY A 153 0.53 21.05 10.74
C GLY A 153 1.31 20.60 9.49
N ASN A 154 0.62 20.30 8.38
CA ASN A 154 1.19 19.80 7.13
C ASN A 154 1.41 20.91 6.08
N GLY A 155 1.00 22.14 6.38
CA GLY A 155 1.05 23.28 5.45
C GLY A 155 0.05 23.16 4.30
N GLN A 156 -1.04 22.43 4.51
CA GLN A 156 -2.09 22.16 3.52
C GLN A 156 -2.76 23.44 2.99
N PHE A 157 -3.31 23.37 1.77
CA PHE A 157 -3.74 24.54 1.00
C PHE A 157 -5.26 24.78 1.04
N GLU A 158 -6.06 23.83 1.51
CA GLU A 158 -7.49 24.01 1.75
C GLU A 158 -7.80 24.84 2.99
N MET A 159 -8.89 25.60 2.92
CA MET A 159 -9.70 25.91 4.10
C MET A 159 -10.71 24.78 4.26
N THR A 160 -10.89 24.23 5.46
CA THR A 160 -12.01 23.30 5.71
C THR A 160 -13.26 24.07 6.11
N THR A 161 -14.43 23.63 5.62
CA THR A 161 -15.71 24.33 5.86
C THR A 161 -16.74 23.42 6.53
N ASP A 162 -17.71 24.03 7.22
CA ASP A 162 -18.88 23.35 7.76
C ASP A 162 -20.05 23.31 6.75
N THR A 163 -19.86 23.83 5.54
CA THR A 163 -20.90 24.03 4.54
C THR A 163 -21.13 22.77 3.67
N ASP A 164 -22.32 22.67 3.09
CA ASP A 164 -22.65 21.60 2.14
C ASP A 164 -22.08 21.83 0.73
N GLU A 165 -21.26 22.88 0.50
CA GLU A 165 -20.54 23.08 -0.77
C GLU A 165 -19.48 21.99 -0.98
N ASN A 166 -18.77 21.63 0.08
CA ASN A 166 -17.59 20.75 0.01
C ASN A 166 -17.82 19.36 0.61
N ALA A 167 -18.94 19.13 1.30
CA ALA A 167 -19.38 17.78 1.67
C ALA A 167 -20.91 17.68 1.69
N PHE A 168 -21.49 16.81 0.87
CA PHE A 168 -22.93 16.63 0.73
C PHE A 168 -23.29 15.16 0.48
N ILE A 169 -24.58 14.82 0.55
CA ILE A 169 -25.06 13.51 0.11
C ILE A 169 -25.62 13.65 -1.30
N ASP A 170 -25.22 12.79 -2.22
CA ASP A 170 -25.68 12.81 -3.61
C ASP A 170 -27.00 12.04 -3.83
N GLU A 171 -27.47 11.99 -5.08
CA GLU A 171 -28.73 11.34 -5.47
C GLU A 171 -28.72 9.80 -5.30
N ASP A 172 -27.53 9.17 -5.22
CA ASP A 172 -27.36 7.74 -4.91
C ASP A 172 -27.35 7.47 -3.38
N GLY A 173 -27.45 8.52 -2.55
CA GLY A 173 -27.36 8.43 -1.09
C GLY A 173 -25.92 8.35 -0.58
N VAL A 174 -24.92 8.71 -1.39
CA VAL A 174 -23.49 8.57 -1.06
C VAL A 174 -22.93 9.89 -0.53
N LEU A 175 -22.11 9.83 0.54
CA LEU A 175 -21.36 11.00 1.00
C LEU A 175 -20.28 11.37 -0.01
N VAL A 176 -20.36 12.57 -0.54
CA VAL A 176 -19.34 13.19 -1.41
C VAL A 176 -18.53 14.18 -0.58
N ILE A 177 -17.20 14.17 -0.73
CA ILE A 177 -16.30 15.25 -0.31
C ILE A 177 -15.66 15.81 -1.58
N GLU A 178 -15.94 17.07 -1.91
CA GLU A 178 -15.53 17.72 -3.16
C GLU A 178 -14.74 19.01 -2.88
N PRO A 179 -13.43 19.04 -3.17
CA PRO A 179 -12.63 20.25 -3.06
C PRO A 179 -12.96 21.27 -4.16
N THR A 180 -13.24 22.52 -3.79
CA THR A 180 -13.59 23.61 -4.73
C THR A 180 -12.56 24.74 -4.69
N LEU A 181 -12.52 25.58 -5.73
CA LEU A 181 -11.69 26.80 -5.70
C LEU A 181 -12.21 27.80 -4.66
N GLN A 182 -11.29 28.55 -4.04
CA GLN A 182 -11.64 29.73 -3.26
C GLN A 182 -12.16 30.86 -4.17
N ASP A 183 -12.99 31.76 -3.65
CA ASP A 183 -13.33 32.99 -4.36
C ASP A 183 -12.06 33.81 -4.67
N ALA A 184 -11.80 34.03 -5.95
CA ALA A 184 -10.69 34.82 -6.45
C ALA A 184 -10.65 36.25 -5.86
N SER A 185 -11.79 36.82 -5.48
CA SER A 185 -11.84 38.16 -4.87
C SER A 185 -11.07 38.22 -3.54
N LEU A 186 -11.00 37.10 -2.81
CA LEU A 186 -10.30 36.96 -1.53
C LEU A 186 -8.79 36.70 -1.71
N ILE A 187 -8.37 36.26 -2.92
CA ILE A 187 -7.00 35.86 -3.28
C ILE A 187 -6.26 36.96 -4.05
N GLU A 188 -6.98 37.68 -4.91
CA GLU A 188 -6.41 38.67 -5.83
C GLU A 188 -6.47 40.11 -5.29
N ARG A 189 -7.01 40.29 -4.07
CA ARG A 189 -7.09 41.57 -3.34
C ARG A 189 -6.72 41.36 -1.87
N SER A 190 -6.14 42.37 -1.23
CA SER A 190 -5.84 42.31 0.21
C SER A 190 -7.13 42.14 1.02
N ASN A 191 -7.21 41.07 1.79
CA ASN A 191 -8.41 40.62 2.49
C ASN A 191 -8.03 39.79 3.74
N VAL A 192 -8.96 39.57 4.66
CA VAL A 192 -8.79 38.65 5.80
C VAL A 192 -9.98 37.71 5.88
N ILE A 193 -9.71 36.41 6.08
CA ILE A 193 -10.68 35.42 6.56
C ILE A 193 -10.43 35.27 8.06
N ASP A 194 -11.42 35.61 8.88
CA ASP A 194 -11.37 35.50 10.35
C ASP A 194 -12.51 34.61 10.83
N LEU A 195 -12.16 33.42 11.32
CA LEU A 195 -13.08 32.37 11.73
C LEU A 195 -13.28 32.32 13.25
N ARG A 196 -12.58 33.18 14.01
CA ARG A 196 -12.51 33.13 15.49
C ARG A 196 -13.87 33.33 16.18
N ASN A 197 -14.82 33.98 15.51
CA ASN A 197 -16.21 34.14 15.94
C ASN A 197 -17.22 33.43 15.00
N HIS A 198 -16.72 32.62 14.05
CA HIS A 198 -17.50 32.00 12.97
C HIS A 198 -17.26 30.48 12.91
N GLY A 199 -17.23 29.82 14.08
CA GLY A 199 -17.24 28.36 14.16
C GLY A 199 -15.91 27.64 13.94
N CYS A 200 -14.77 28.33 13.97
CA CYS A 200 -13.45 27.68 13.92
C CYS A 200 -13.33 26.56 14.98
N THR A 201 -12.78 25.40 14.59
CA THR A 201 -12.69 24.22 15.46
C THR A 201 -11.29 23.96 16.03
N SER A 202 -10.25 24.68 15.60
CA SER A 202 -8.92 24.59 16.22
C SER A 202 -8.89 25.28 17.58
N GLU A 203 -8.14 24.70 18.52
CA GLU A 203 -7.83 25.29 19.83
C GLU A 203 -6.83 26.46 19.71
N LEU A 204 -6.21 26.64 18.54
CA LEU A 204 -5.15 27.60 18.26
C LEU A 204 -5.67 28.77 17.43
N TRP A 205 -5.64 29.98 18.00
CA TRP A 205 -6.24 31.17 17.38
C TRP A 205 -5.69 31.52 15.99
N TYR A 206 -4.46 31.10 15.66
CA TYR A 206 -3.81 31.37 14.38
C TYR A 206 -4.25 30.43 13.26
N ASP A 207 -4.77 29.24 13.57
CA ASP A 207 -5.42 28.37 12.59
C ASP A 207 -6.82 28.88 12.22
N CYS A 208 -7.32 29.87 12.96
CA CYS A 208 -8.62 30.50 12.77
C CYS A 208 -8.57 31.84 12.02
N ILE A 209 -7.40 32.32 11.57
CA ILE A 209 -7.30 33.60 10.86
C ILE A 209 -6.17 33.61 9.82
N VAL A 210 -6.51 34.00 8.58
CA VAL A 210 -5.54 34.09 7.48
C VAL A 210 -5.81 35.33 6.62
N GLY A 211 -4.76 35.95 6.08
CA GLY A 211 -4.86 37.18 5.31
C GLY A 211 -4.15 37.11 3.96
N THR A 212 -4.79 37.68 2.94
CA THR A 212 -4.15 38.02 1.66
C THR A 212 -3.49 39.40 1.78
N ASN A 213 -2.24 39.50 1.34
CA ASN A 213 -1.48 40.73 1.25
C ASN A 213 -0.79 40.78 -0.11
N VAL A 214 -1.32 41.60 -1.02
CA VAL A 214 -0.82 41.66 -2.41
C VAL A 214 0.62 42.16 -2.52
N THR A 215 1.12 42.88 -1.51
CA THR A 215 2.45 43.50 -1.50
C THR A 215 3.57 42.50 -1.22
N ASN A 216 3.36 41.54 -0.31
CA ASN A 216 4.34 40.49 -0.01
C ASN A 216 4.03 39.15 -0.72
N GLY A 217 2.83 38.99 -1.27
CA GLY A 217 2.40 37.80 -1.98
C GLY A 217 1.82 36.68 -1.11
N THR A 218 1.62 36.89 0.19
CA THR A 218 0.82 35.97 1.02
C THR A 218 -0.64 36.00 0.57
N ILE A 219 -1.29 34.84 0.51
CA ILE A 219 -2.72 34.71 0.18
C ILE A 219 -3.44 33.87 1.22
N VAL A 220 -4.76 34.05 1.34
CA VAL A 220 -5.65 33.08 2.00
C VAL A 220 -5.68 31.73 1.25
N ASN A 221 -6.24 30.71 1.89
CA ASN A 221 -6.21 29.33 1.40
C ASN A 221 -6.91 29.23 0.01
N PRO A 222 -6.18 28.83 -1.06
CA PRO A 222 -6.64 28.95 -2.45
C PRO A 222 -7.76 27.98 -2.86
N VAL A 223 -8.07 27.00 -2.03
CA VAL A 223 -9.15 26.03 -2.22
C VAL A 223 -9.93 25.82 -0.92
N LYS A 224 -11.12 25.25 -1.04
CA LYS A 224 -11.95 24.81 0.10
C LYS A 224 -12.15 23.31 0.00
N SER A 225 -12.30 22.64 1.14
CA SER A 225 -12.58 21.20 1.24
C SER A 225 -13.30 20.91 2.56
N VAL A 226 -13.42 19.64 2.93
CA VAL A 226 -13.90 19.20 4.26
C VAL A 226 -12.98 18.16 4.86
N ARG A 227 -12.85 18.26 6.18
CA ARG A 227 -12.41 17.20 7.08
C ARG A 227 -13.55 16.92 8.05
N ILE A 228 -14.02 15.67 8.10
CA ILE A 228 -15.02 15.22 9.08
C ILE A 228 -14.43 14.17 10.01
N ASN A 229 -14.91 14.16 11.25
CA ASN A 229 -14.49 13.16 12.24
C ASN A 229 -15.64 12.66 13.12
N THR A 230 -15.45 11.50 13.75
CA THR A 230 -16.44 10.88 14.65
C THR A 230 -16.20 11.16 16.14
N LYS A 231 -15.27 12.07 16.51
CA LYS A 231 -14.70 12.21 17.87
C LYS A 231 -15.74 12.32 18.99
N LEU A 232 -16.85 13.00 18.72
CA LEU A 232 -17.92 13.22 19.69
C LEU A 232 -18.87 12.01 19.82
N GLY A 233 -19.22 11.34 18.72
CA GLY A 233 -20.29 10.34 18.71
C GLY A 233 -19.87 8.87 18.57
N ALA A 234 -18.73 8.56 17.94
CA ALA A 234 -18.26 7.19 17.76
C ALA A 234 -16.74 7.05 17.90
N SER A 235 -16.31 6.18 18.82
CA SER A 235 -14.92 5.76 19.01
C SER A 235 -14.88 4.28 19.39
N ILE A 236 -13.79 3.60 19.05
CA ILE A 236 -13.53 2.21 19.45
C ILE A 236 -12.10 2.04 19.95
N ARG A 237 -11.88 1.06 20.82
CA ARG A 237 -10.56 0.59 21.25
C ARG A 237 -10.50 -0.91 21.04
N TYR A 238 -9.67 -1.34 20.10
CA TYR A 238 -9.66 -2.70 19.55
C TYR A 238 -10.99 -3.05 18.86
N GLY A 239 -10.93 -3.63 17.68
CA GLY A 239 -12.10 -3.72 16.83
C GLY A 239 -11.80 -3.88 15.36
N ARG A 240 -12.76 -3.45 14.54
CA ARG A 240 -12.63 -3.34 13.09
C ARG A 240 -13.26 -2.02 12.62
N VAL A 241 -12.63 -1.39 11.63
CA VAL A 241 -13.22 -0.32 10.83
C VAL A 241 -13.21 -0.75 9.36
N GLU A 242 -14.31 -0.53 8.65
CA GLU A 242 -14.41 -0.69 7.19
C GLU A 242 -15.02 0.60 6.61
N VAL A 243 -14.32 1.21 5.65
CA VAL A 243 -14.81 2.39 4.92
C VAL A 243 -14.83 2.05 3.43
N THR A 244 -16.03 1.95 2.86
CA THR A 244 -16.20 1.71 1.43
C THR A 244 -16.20 3.03 0.68
N ALA A 245 -15.12 3.35 -0.02
CA ALA A 245 -14.93 4.61 -0.71
C ALA A 245 -14.34 4.44 -2.12
N LYS A 246 -14.70 5.36 -3.01
CA LYS A 246 -14.02 5.61 -4.27
C LYS A 246 -13.13 6.85 -4.09
N LEU A 247 -11.84 6.71 -4.37
CA LEU A 247 -10.88 7.80 -4.15
C LEU A 247 -10.93 8.82 -5.30
N PRO A 248 -10.57 10.08 -5.04
CA PRO A 248 -10.47 11.09 -6.08
C PRO A 248 -9.24 10.87 -6.97
N ALA A 249 -9.36 11.26 -8.24
CA ALA A 249 -8.25 11.50 -9.14
C ALA A 249 -8.24 12.96 -9.60
N GLY A 250 -7.06 13.58 -9.52
CA GLY A 250 -6.83 15.00 -9.72
C GLY A 250 -5.52 15.41 -9.07
N ASP A 251 -4.72 16.22 -9.76
CA ASP A 251 -3.38 16.59 -9.29
C ASP A 251 -3.43 17.35 -7.96
N TRP A 252 -2.48 17.03 -7.08
CA TRP A 252 -2.29 17.64 -5.75
C TRP A 252 -3.38 17.35 -4.70
N LEU A 253 -4.35 16.47 -5.00
CA LEU A 253 -5.30 15.96 -4.01
C LEU A 253 -4.65 14.91 -3.10
N TRP A 254 -5.02 14.91 -1.82
CA TRP A 254 -4.55 14.01 -0.78
C TRP A 254 -5.76 13.48 0.03
N PRO A 255 -6.48 12.47 -0.50
CA PRO A 255 -7.53 11.77 0.24
C PRO A 255 -6.94 10.93 1.37
N ALA A 256 -7.61 10.92 2.53
CA ALA A 256 -7.23 10.11 3.68
C ALA A 256 -8.44 9.50 4.42
N ILE A 257 -8.23 8.30 4.95
CA ILE A 257 -9.11 7.56 5.86
C ILE A 257 -8.21 7.10 7.01
N TRP A 258 -8.38 7.71 8.18
CA TRP A 258 -7.39 7.64 9.26
C TRP A 258 -8.03 7.85 10.61
N MET A 259 -7.30 7.59 11.70
CA MET A 259 -7.81 7.65 13.05
C MET A 259 -6.84 8.33 14.02
N LEU A 260 -7.39 9.17 14.89
CA LEU A 260 -6.68 9.79 16.01
C LEU A 260 -7.24 9.31 17.36
N PRO A 261 -6.45 9.35 18.45
CA PRO A 261 -6.89 9.03 19.79
C PRO A 261 -7.89 10.07 20.30
N LYS A 262 -8.95 9.62 20.97
CA LYS A 262 -10.03 10.47 21.51
C LYS A 262 -9.54 11.47 22.55
N GLY A 263 -8.50 11.11 23.30
CA GLY A 263 -7.80 11.95 24.26
C GLY A 263 -6.29 11.72 24.20
N ASN A 264 -5.51 12.75 24.56
CA ASN A 264 -4.05 12.76 24.50
C ASN A 264 -3.41 12.11 25.74
N GLU A 265 -3.75 10.85 26.05
CA GLU A 265 -3.35 10.15 27.29
C GLU A 265 -1.83 10.11 27.48
N TYR A 266 -1.06 9.93 26.40
CA TYR A 266 0.41 9.92 26.43
C TYR A 266 1.01 11.30 26.09
N GLY A 267 0.18 12.34 26.00
CA GLY A 267 0.53 13.69 25.57
C GLY A 267 0.31 13.93 24.07
N ALA A 268 0.72 15.11 23.61
CA ALA A 268 0.52 15.57 22.23
C ALA A 268 1.16 14.65 21.17
N TRP A 269 0.65 14.75 19.94
CA TRP A 269 1.11 14.00 18.78
C TRP A 269 2.65 14.06 18.60
N PRO A 270 3.31 12.95 18.22
CA PRO A 270 2.77 11.61 17.92
C PRO A 270 2.72 10.68 19.15
N LYS A 271 2.83 11.20 20.39
CA LYS A 271 2.92 10.33 21.59
C LYS A 271 1.67 9.47 21.82
N SER A 272 0.49 10.00 21.50
CA SER A 272 -0.78 9.27 21.65
C SER A 272 -1.21 8.47 20.40
N GLY A 273 -0.38 8.46 19.35
CA GLY A 273 -0.58 7.65 18.15
C GLY A 273 -1.43 8.29 17.04
N GLU A 274 -1.31 7.74 15.84
CA GLU A 274 -2.15 7.97 14.65
C GLU A 274 -2.22 6.68 13.83
N VAL A 275 -3.36 6.36 13.23
CA VAL A 275 -3.56 5.15 12.42
C VAL A 275 -4.12 5.49 11.06
N ASP A 276 -3.29 5.41 10.02
CA ASP A 276 -3.68 5.67 8.65
C ASP A 276 -4.12 4.37 8.00
N ILE A 277 -5.43 4.22 7.84
CA ILE A 277 -6.03 3.08 7.15
C ILE A 277 -5.70 3.18 5.66
N MET A 278 -5.84 4.38 5.10
CA MET A 278 -5.55 4.70 3.71
C MET A 278 -5.15 6.18 3.57
N GLU A 279 -4.00 6.43 2.94
CA GLU A 279 -3.68 7.71 2.30
C GLU A 279 -3.37 7.49 0.82
N SER A 280 -3.70 8.46 -0.05
CA SER A 280 -3.24 8.44 -1.44
C SER A 280 -2.88 9.84 -1.96
N ARG A 281 -2.40 9.91 -3.21
CA ARG A 281 -2.24 11.13 -3.99
C ARG A 281 -3.16 11.03 -5.20
N GLY A 282 -4.03 12.00 -5.42
CA GLY A 282 -4.94 12.01 -6.58
C GLY A 282 -4.23 12.18 -7.92
N ASN A 283 -2.95 12.61 -7.92
CA ASN A 283 -2.13 12.71 -9.13
C ASN A 283 -2.18 11.44 -9.97
N ASN A 284 -1.98 11.57 -11.29
CA ASN A 284 -1.91 10.43 -12.19
C ASN A 284 -0.88 9.37 -11.74
N TYR A 285 -1.14 8.09 -12.05
CA TYR A 285 -0.28 6.93 -11.75
C TYR A 285 1.20 7.04 -12.16
N SER A 286 1.53 7.98 -13.07
CA SER A 286 2.89 8.30 -13.49
C SER A 286 3.68 9.18 -12.49
N TYR A 287 3.04 9.70 -11.45
CA TYR A 287 3.69 10.49 -10.40
C TYR A 287 4.75 9.67 -9.64
N GLY A 288 5.97 10.22 -9.53
CA GLY A 288 7.18 9.47 -9.15
C GLY A 288 7.23 8.90 -7.72
N GLN A 289 6.26 9.17 -6.86
CA GLN A 289 6.13 8.57 -5.52
C GLN A 289 4.91 7.63 -5.37
N GLY A 290 4.18 7.40 -6.48
CA GLY A 290 2.85 6.80 -6.50
C GLY A 290 1.77 7.87 -6.63
N GLY A 291 0.85 7.69 -7.58
CA GLY A 291 -0.37 8.51 -7.74
C GLY A 291 -1.60 7.75 -7.26
N ASN A 292 -2.73 7.97 -7.92
CA ASN A 292 -4.05 7.38 -7.62
C ASN A 292 -4.11 5.84 -7.71
N ASN A 293 -3.05 5.19 -8.17
CA ASN A 293 -2.86 3.75 -8.19
C ASN A 293 -2.08 3.20 -6.98
N ILE A 294 -1.69 4.04 -6.01
CA ILE A 294 -1.00 3.63 -4.79
C ILE A 294 -1.71 4.22 -3.57
N ILE A 295 -1.99 3.36 -2.59
CA ILE A 295 -2.31 3.78 -1.23
C ILE A 295 -1.12 3.53 -0.30
N SER A 296 -1.10 4.26 0.81
CA SER A 296 -0.24 3.98 1.96
C SER A 296 -1.13 3.65 3.16
N SER A 297 -0.66 2.76 4.04
CA SER A 297 -1.14 2.66 5.42
C SER A 297 0.05 2.90 6.35
N THR A 298 -0.17 3.61 7.45
CA THR A 298 0.87 4.09 8.35
C THR A 298 0.41 3.98 9.80
N LEU A 299 1.37 3.98 10.72
CA LEU A 299 1.15 4.25 12.14
C LEU A 299 2.14 5.35 12.52
N HIS A 300 1.70 6.45 13.13
CA HIS A 300 2.62 7.46 13.68
C HIS A 300 2.76 7.26 15.19
N TRP A 301 4.00 7.29 15.69
CA TRP A 301 4.29 7.17 17.13
C TRP A 301 5.69 7.72 17.42
N GLY A 302 5.86 8.49 18.49
CA GLY A 302 7.18 9.01 18.86
C GLY A 302 7.18 9.93 20.08
N PRO A 303 8.35 10.21 20.69
CA PRO A 303 8.47 11.12 21.82
C PRO A 303 8.20 12.60 21.48
N ASN A 304 8.26 12.98 20.21
CA ASN A 304 7.88 14.30 19.68
C ASN A 304 7.80 14.25 18.14
N SER A 305 7.26 15.30 17.52
CA SER A 305 7.09 15.40 16.05
C SER A 305 8.39 15.32 15.24
N ALA A 306 9.51 15.76 15.80
CA ALA A 306 10.82 15.64 15.14
C ALA A 306 11.42 14.22 15.23
N ASN A 307 10.81 13.33 16.01
CA ASN A 307 11.24 11.95 16.25
C ASN A 307 10.04 10.99 16.09
N ASP A 308 9.27 11.18 15.02
CA ASP A 308 8.17 10.29 14.67
C ASP A 308 8.68 8.99 14.00
N GLY A 309 8.15 7.86 14.43
CA GLY A 309 8.51 6.50 14.01
C GLY A 309 7.86 6.03 12.72
N TRP A 310 6.96 6.82 12.10
CA TRP A 310 6.12 6.44 10.95
C TRP A 310 6.81 5.62 9.85
N TYR A 311 8.04 6.01 9.49
CA TYR A 311 8.87 5.35 8.46
C TYR A 311 9.23 3.89 8.78
N ARG A 312 9.02 3.44 10.02
CA ARG A 312 9.17 2.04 10.47
C ARG A 312 7.91 1.20 10.22
N ASN A 313 6.78 1.79 9.83
CA ASN A 313 5.55 1.05 9.53
C ASN A 313 4.70 1.58 8.37
N ASN A 314 5.13 2.61 7.64
CA ASN A 314 4.54 2.97 6.35
C ASN A 314 4.67 1.82 5.35
N VAL A 315 3.55 1.29 4.86
CA VAL A 315 3.52 0.28 3.80
C VAL A 315 2.64 0.76 2.66
N LYS A 316 3.13 0.61 1.44
CA LYS A 316 2.42 1.03 0.22
C LYS A 316 1.90 -0.17 -0.56
N LEU A 317 0.61 -0.16 -0.89
CA LEU A 317 0.01 -1.11 -1.82
C LEU A 317 -0.29 -0.42 -3.15
N LYS A 318 0.09 -1.08 -4.25
CA LYS A 318 -0.19 -0.64 -5.61
C LYS A 318 -1.33 -1.46 -6.21
N ALA A 319 -2.31 -0.77 -6.79
CA ALA A 319 -3.40 -1.39 -7.53
C ALA A 319 -2.89 -2.15 -8.77
N VAL A 320 -3.48 -3.33 -9.03
CA VAL A 320 -3.10 -4.22 -10.13
C VAL A 320 -3.97 -3.90 -11.34
N HIS A 321 -3.36 -3.37 -12.41
CA HIS A 321 -4.01 -2.97 -13.67
C HIS A 321 -5.18 -1.98 -13.55
N ALA A 322 -5.27 -1.24 -12.43
CA ALA A 322 -6.33 -0.30 -12.11
C ALA A 322 -5.80 0.88 -11.27
N THR A 323 -6.66 1.83 -10.94
CA THR A 323 -6.46 2.88 -9.92
C THR A 323 -7.54 2.80 -8.84
N TYR A 324 -7.26 3.30 -7.64
CA TYR A 324 -8.25 3.38 -6.55
C TYR A 324 -9.32 4.45 -6.78
N ALA A 325 -9.24 5.19 -7.89
CA ALA A 325 -10.25 6.10 -8.41
C ALA A 325 -11.09 5.50 -9.55
N ASP A 326 -10.90 4.24 -9.90
CA ASP A 326 -11.70 3.58 -10.95
C ASP A 326 -13.07 3.17 -10.38
N GLY A 327 -13.10 2.56 -9.19
CA GLY A 327 -14.31 2.05 -8.53
C GLY A 327 -14.33 2.29 -7.01
N TYR A 328 -15.32 1.70 -6.33
CA TYR A 328 -15.38 1.66 -4.87
C TYR A 328 -14.52 0.52 -4.34
N HIS A 329 -13.73 0.81 -3.31
CA HIS A 329 -12.93 -0.16 -2.56
C HIS A 329 -13.28 -0.08 -1.06
N THR A 330 -13.17 -1.18 -0.34
CA THR A 330 -13.31 -1.19 1.13
C THR A 330 -11.93 -1.11 1.77
N PHE A 331 -11.60 0.06 2.30
CA PHE A 331 -10.40 0.29 3.10
C PHE A 331 -10.69 -0.13 4.53
N GLY A 332 -9.98 -1.14 5.00
CA GLY A 332 -10.25 -1.83 6.26
C GLY A 332 -9.10 -1.79 7.23
N LEU A 333 -9.42 -1.80 8.52
CA LEU A 333 -8.53 -1.87 9.66
C LEU A 333 -9.07 -2.90 10.65
N GLU A 334 -8.22 -3.78 11.18
CA GLU A 334 -8.55 -4.63 12.33
C GLU A 334 -7.42 -4.59 13.35
N TRP A 335 -7.75 -4.30 14.62
CA TRP A 335 -6.74 -4.18 15.68
C TRP A 335 -7.19 -4.75 17.02
N SER A 336 -6.21 -5.20 17.80
CA SER A 336 -6.33 -5.89 19.09
C SER A 336 -5.08 -5.68 19.92
N GLU A 337 -5.07 -6.08 21.20
CA GLU A 337 -3.90 -6.02 22.09
C GLU A 337 -2.62 -6.69 21.54
N LYS A 338 -2.74 -7.53 20.50
CA LYS A 338 -1.64 -8.33 19.94
C LYS A 338 -1.19 -7.88 18.55
N TYR A 339 -2.06 -7.24 17.79
CA TYR A 339 -1.76 -6.82 16.41
C TYR A 339 -2.66 -5.68 15.94
N ILE A 340 -2.18 -4.95 14.94
CA ILE A 340 -2.95 -4.04 14.08
C ILE A 340 -2.64 -4.37 12.63
N PHE A 341 -3.65 -4.39 11.75
CA PHE A 341 -3.43 -4.54 10.31
C PHE A 341 -4.50 -3.83 9.48
N THR A 342 -4.08 -3.33 8.32
CA THR A 342 -4.96 -2.72 7.31
C THR A 342 -5.08 -3.62 6.07
N TYR A 343 -6.14 -3.44 5.29
CA TYR A 343 -6.42 -4.24 4.10
C TYR A 343 -7.29 -3.48 3.10
N VAL A 344 -7.34 -3.96 1.85
CA VAL A 344 -8.25 -3.46 0.80
C VAL A 344 -9.14 -4.58 0.29
N ASP A 345 -10.44 -4.33 0.23
CA ASP A 345 -11.53 -5.21 -0.26
C ASP A 345 -11.74 -6.55 0.47
N SER A 346 -10.68 -7.16 1.01
CA SER A 346 -10.71 -8.40 1.76
C SER A 346 -9.56 -8.44 2.77
N ARG A 347 -9.80 -9.01 3.95
CA ARG A 347 -8.78 -9.24 5.00
C ARG A 347 -7.58 -10.11 4.54
N LEU A 348 -7.67 -10.73 3.35
CA LEU A 348 -6.58 -11.47 2.70
C LEU A 348 -5.61 -10.55 1.93
N LEU A 349 -6.06 -9.39 1.45
CA LEU A 349 -5.22 -8.40 0.77
C LEU A 349 -4.78 -7.33 1.78
N GLN A 350 -3.90 -7.77 2.69
CA GLN A 350 -3.32 -6.90 3.72
C GLN A 350 -2.37 -5.86 3.11
N VAL A 351 -2.35 -4.66 3.68
CA VAL A 351 -1.46 -3.56 3.30
C VAL A 351 -0.33 -3.45 4.33
N MET A 352 -0.67 -2.99 5.54
CA MET A 352 0.23 -2.96 6.69
C MET A 352 -0.20 -4.04 7.69
N TYR A 353 0.77 -4.73 8.30
CA TYR A 353 0.56 -5.64 9.42
C TYR A 353 1.64 -5.39 10.48
N LYS A 354 1.23 -5.22 11.73
CA LYS A 354 2.11 -4.96 12.86
C LYS A 354 1.69 -5.78 14.08
N HIS A 355 2.52 -6.76 14.46
CA HIS A 355 2.37 -7.49 15.71
C HIS A 355 3.07 -6.74 16.86
N TYR A 356 2.41 -6.68 18.03
CA TYR A 356 2.93 -6.06 19.25
C TYR A 356 3.78 -7.07 20.06
N ASN A 357 4.85 -7.59 19.45
CA ASN A 357 5.80 -8.49 20.11
C ASN A 357 6.95 -7.78 20.84
N LYS A 358 7.05 -6.45 20.69
CA LYS A 358 7.98 -5.54 21.37
C LYS A 358 7.32 -4.17 21.54
N PRO A 359 7.63 -3.41 22.60
CA PRO A 359 7.20 -2.02 22.76
C PRO A 359 7.57 -1.18 21.54
N LEU A 360 6.71 -0.22 21.18
CA LEU A 360 6.96 0.61 19.99
C LEU A 360 8.13 1.58 20.14
N TRP A 361 8.57 1.86 21.38
CA TRP A 361 9.85 2.53 21.67
C TRP A 361 11.05 1.80 21.02
N ASP A 362 11.19 0.48 21.28
CA ASP A 362 12.26 -0.35 20.73
C ASP A 362 12.20 -0.46 19.19
N VAL A 363 11.00 -0.32 18.62
CA VAL A 363 10.74 -0.40 17.18
C VAL A 363 11.12 0.90 16.48
N GLY A 364 10.87 2.05 17.12
CA GLY A 364 11.22 3.38 16.59
C GLY A 364 12.73 3.60 16.48
N GLN A 365 13.50 3.04 17.43
CA GLN A 365 14.96 3.22 17.54
C GLN A 365 15.36 4.71 17.57
N PHE A 366 14.65 5.48 18.39
CA PHE A 366 14.86 6.93 18.52
C PHE A 366 16.27 7.26 19.06
N PRO A 367 16.85 8.41 18.68
CA PRO A 367 18.17 8.82 19.16
C PRO A 367 18.17 9.11 20.68
N LEU A 368 19.34 9.17 21.30
CA LEU A 368 19.48 9.45 22.73
C LEU A 368 19.06 10.90 23.09
N SER A 369 19.14 11.82 22.14
CA SER A 369 18.69 13.20 22.23
C SER A 369 18.16 13.68 20.89
N ASP A 370 17.38 14.77 20.90
CA ASP A 370 17.06 15.52 19.69
C ASP A 370 18.26 16.36 19.19
N SER A 371 18.01 17.18 18.18
CA SER A 371 18.99 18.07 17.53
C SER A 371 19.40 19.30 18.36
N ASN A 372 18.70 19.63 19.44
CA ASN A 372 19.13 20.68 20.39
C ASN A 372 19.87 20.10 21.61
N GLY A 373 19.92 18.77 21.75
CA GLY A 373 20.57 18.07 22.85
C GLY A 373 19.62 17.70 23.99
N THR A 374 18.32 17.95 23.87
CA THR A 374 17.35 17.47 24.87
C THR A 374 17.25 15.95 24.78
N ARG A 375 17.57 15.29 25.89
CA ARG A 375 17.51 13.82 26.02
C ARG A 375 16.10 13.31 25.75
N LEU A 376 15.98 12.32 24.87
CA LEU A 376 14.72 11.61 24.67
C LEU A 376 14.51 10.58 25.80
N VAL A 377 13.26 10.45 26.22
CA VAL A 377 12.81 9.57 27.30
C VAL A 377 11.57 8.84 26.78
N ASP A 378 11.47 7.54 27.05
CA ASP A 378 10.34 6.71 26.65
C ASP A 378 9.05 7.17 27.36
N PRO A 379 8.09 7.78 26.63
CA PRO A 379 6.86 8.29 27.23
C PRO A 379 5.88 7.16 27.60
N TRP A 380 6.12 5.92 27.18
CA TRP A 380 5.23 4.77 27.37
C TRP A 380 5.77 3.76 28.39
N SER A 381 7.01 3.96 28.86
CA SER A 381 7.74 3.08 29.79
C SER A 381 6.97 2.65 31.05
N PHE A 382 6.00 3.46 31.50
CA PHE A 382 5.16 3.17 32.67
C PHE A 382 4.01 2.18 32.40
N THR A 383 3.65 1.94 31.14
CA THR A 383 2.45 1.15 30.78
C THR A 383 2.68 -0.36 30.86
N GLY A 384 3.90 -0.81 30.57
CA GLY A 384 4.22 -2.24 30.39
C GLY A 384 3.54 -2.91 29.19
N ASN A 385 2.83 -2.17 28.34
CA ASN A 385 2.04 -2.70 27.24
C ASN A 385 2.78 -2.56 25.89
N PRO A 386 3.07 -3.66 25.15
CA PRO A 386 3.70 -3.58 23.83
C PRO A 386 2.87 -2.89 22.74
N ALA A 387 1.55 -2.72 22.93
CA ALA A 387 0.65 -2.09 21.96
C ALA A 387 0.64 -0.55 22.03
N THR A 388 1.11 0.04 23.12
CA THR A 388 1.07 1.49 23.35
C THR A 388 1.81 2.27 22.24
N PRO A 389 1.22 3.35 21.69
CA PRO A 389 0.01 4.07 22.15
C PRO A 389 -1.34 3.61 21.55
N PHE A 390 -1.39 2.49 20.83
CA PHE A 390 -2.60 2.03 20.12
C PHE A 390 -3.58 1.22 20.99
N ASP A 391 -3.50 1.41 22.31
CA ASP A 391 -4.25 0.76 23.36
C ASP A 391 -5.35 1.66 23.98
N GLN A 392 -5.66 2.77 23.31
CA GLN A 392 -6.68 3.76 23.69
C GLN A 392 -7.89 3.77 22.74
N ASP A 393 -8.89 4.59 23.06
CA ASP A 393 -10.02 4.89 22.18
C ASP A 393 -9.56 5.74 20.99
N PHE A 394 -9.82 5.29 19.76
CA PHE A 394 -9.58 6.05 18.53
C PHE A 394 -10.91 6.39 17.83
N TYR A 395 -10.96 7.54 17.18
CA TYR A 395 -12.09 8.01 16.35
C TYR A 395 -11.67 8.13 14.88
N LEU A 396 -12.63 7.99 13.97
CA LEU A 396 -12.39 8.00 12.53
C LEU A 396 -12.39 9.44 11.98
N ILE A 397 -11.55 9.68 10.97
CA ILE A 397 -11.44 10.92 10.21
C ILE A 397 -11.49 10.61 8.72
N LEU A 398 -12.22 11.43 7.96
CA LEU A 398 -12.34 11.38 6.50
C LEU A 398 -12.12 12.79 5.93
N ASN A 399 -11.19 12.95 4.99
CA ASN A 399 -10.94 14.23 4.32
C ASN A 399 -10.34 14.06 2.93
N VAL A 400 -10.39 15.16 2.15
CA VAL A 400 -9.54 15.35 0.97
C VAL A 400 -8.74 16.62 1.18
N ALA A 401 -7.49 16.48 1.61
CA ALA A 401 -6.56 17.60 1.69
C ALA A 401 -6.05 17.98 0.29
N VAL A 402 -5.46 19.16 0.15
CA VAL A 402 -4.92 19.67 -1.12
C VAL A 402 -3.56 20.31 -0.90
N GLY A 403 -2.57 19.90 -1.69
CA GLY A 403 -1.21 20.41 -1.57
C GLY A 403 -0.58 20.11 -0.20
N GLY A 404 0.28 21.01 0.27
CA GLY A 404 1.06 20.83 1.50
C GLY A 404 2.52 21.27 1.33
N THR A 405 3.19 21.55 2.44
CA THR A 405 4.62 21.92 2.47
C THR A 405 5.47 20.98 3.34
N ASN A 406 5.00 19.75 3.53
CA ASN A 406 5.59 18.71 4.37
C ASN A 406 6.41 17.67 3.57
N GLY A 407 6.64 17.88 2.26
CA GLY A 407 7.27 16.89 1.38
C GLY A 407 6.37 15.76 0.88
N TRP A 408 5.06 15.73 1.21
CA TRP A 408 4.12 14.72 0.69
C TRP A 408 4.04 14.76 -0.84
N PHE A 409 4.03 15.95 -1.43
CA PHE A 409 4.28 16.17 -2.85
C PHE A 409 5.74 16.61 -3.03
N LYS A 410 6.62 15.72 -3.50
CA LYS A 410 8.07 15.97 -3.58
C LYS A 410 8.43 17.20 -4.42
N ASP A 411 9.28 18.08 -3.86
CA ASP A 411 9.91 19.18 -4.59
C ASP A 411 10.69 18.71 -5.82
N GLY A 412 10.57 19.47 -6.92
CA GLY A 412 11.17 19.13 -8.21
C GLY A 412 10.52 17.94 -8.93
N ALA A 413 9.39 17.40 -8.44
CA ALA A 413 8.58 16.47 -9.21
C ALA A 413 7.94 17.16 -10.43
N VAL A 414 7.86 16.44 -11.55
CA VAL A 414 7.27 16.95 -12.79
C VAL A 414 5.85 17.44 -12.53
N GLY A 415 5.54 18.66 -13.00
CA GLY A 415 4.24 19.29 -12.87
C GLY A 415 3.97 20.02 -11.54
N LYS A 416 4.74 19.79 -10.46
CA LYS A 416 4.50 20.47 -9.16
C LYS A 416 4.76 21.98 -9.31
N PRO A 417 3.76 22.85 -9.08
CA PRO A 417 3.91 24.29 -9.34
C PRO A 417 4.47 25.10 -8.16
N TRP A 418 4.68 24.50 -6.98
CA TRP A 418 5.27 25.17 -5.81
C TRP A 418 6.51 24.42 -5.30
N VAL A 419 7.31 25.13 -4.50
CA VAL A 419 8.41 24.60 -3.69
C VAL A 419 7.98 24.69 -2.23
N ASP A 420 8.24 23.66 -1.41
CA ASP A 420 7.72 23.59 -0.03
C ASP A 420 8.28 24.71 0.87
N ALA A 421 9.54 25.10 0.65
CA ALA A 421 10.17 26.23 1.32
C ALA A 421 9.79 27.62 0.74
N SER A 422 8.88 27.70 -0.23
CA SER A 422 8.44 28.99 -0.80
C SER A 422 7.54 29.75 0.18
N PRO A 423 7.83 31.01 0.54
CA PRO A 423 6.93 31.84 1.33
C PRO A 423 5.65 32.22 0.57
N THR A 424 5.59 31.92 -0.74
CA THR A 424 4.43 32.12 -1.61
C THR A 424 3.82 30.81 -2.12
N SER A 425 4.14 29.65 -1.53
CA SER A 425 3.72 28.32 -2.02
C SER A 425 2.22 28.21 -2.37
N LYS A 426 1.32 28.67 -1.49
CA LYS A 426 -0.14 28.77 -1.75
C LYS A 426 -0.47 29.60 -3.00
N LYS A 427 0.24 30.72 -3.23
CA LYS A 427 0.07 31.61 -4.41
C LYS A 427 0.69 31.01 -5.67
N ASP A 428 1.83 30.34 -5.56
CA ASP A 428 2.47 29.64 -6.67
C ASP A 428 1.55 28.52 -7.19
N PHE A 429 0.92 27.78 -6.27
CA PHE A 429 -0.16 26.84 -6.55
C PHE A 429 -1.40 27.51 -7.20
N TRP A 430 -1.93 28.60 -6.65
CA TRP A 430 -3.08 29.34 -7.22
C TRP A 430 -2.84 29.86 -8.63
N ASN A 431 -1.63 30.35 -8.92
CA ASN A 431 -1.26 30.85 -10.25
C ASN A 431 -1.27 29.72 -11.29
N ALA A 432 -0.97 28.49 -10.88
CA ALA A 432 -0.98 27.30 -11.73
C ALA A 432 -2.36 26.62 -11.87
N ARG A 433 -3.44 27.19 -11.32
CA ARG A 433 -4.78 26.55 -11.32
C ARG A 433 -5.29 26.09 -12.69
N ASN A 434 -4.95 26.82 -13.76
CA ASN A 434 -5.29 26.46 -15.13
C ASN A 434 -4.58 25.19 -15.65
N GLN A 435 -3.60 24.66 -14.91
CA GLN A 435 -2.89 23.42 -15.22
C GLN A 435 -3.49 22.24 -14.44
N TRP A 436 -3.72 22.40 -13.12
CA TRP A 436 -4.15 21.30 -12.25
C TRP A 436 -5.66 21.19 -12.05
N TYR A 437 -6.42 22.29 -11.99
CA TYR A 437 -7.86 22.23 -11.71
C TYR A 437 -8.67 21.46 -12.78
N PRO A 438 -8.35 21.55 -14.10
CA PRO A 438 -9.01 20.71 -15.11
C PRO A 438 -8.81 19.20 -14.90
N THR A 439 -7.78 18.77 -14.15
CA THR A 439 -7.57 17.35 -13.83
C THR A 439 -8.54 16.82 -12.77
N TRP A 440 -9.27 17.72 -12.08
CA TRP A 440 -10.27 17.38 -11.07
C TRP A 440 -11.66 17.18 -11.67
N GLU A 441 -11.88 17.54 -12.95
CA GLU A 441 -13.21 17.47 -13.57
C GLU A 441 -13.81 16.07 -13.49
N LYS A 442 -14.95 15.94 -12.80
CA LYS A 442 -15.71 14.71 -12.52
C LYS A 442 -15.04 13.72 -11.56
N THR A 443 -13.72 13.75 -11.40
CA THR A 443 -12.96 12.79 -10.57
C THR A 443 -12.31 13.34 -9.31
N GLY A 444 -12.27 14.67 -9.09
CA GLY A 444 -11.62 15.28 -7.91
C GLY A 444 -12.35 15.07 -6.59
N GLN A 445 -13.57 14.52 -6.63
CA GLN A 445 -14.42 14.19 -5.49
C GLN A 445 -14.10 12.80 -4.90
N MET A 446 -14.04 12.71 -3.57
CA MET A 446 -14.05 11.42 -2.85
C MET A 446 -15.49 11.02 -2.57
N LYS A 447 -15.87 9.77 -2.88
CA LYS A 447 -17.22 9.25 -2.60
C LYS A 447 -17.17 8.13 -1.59
N ILE A 448 -17.85 8.27 -0.44
CA ILE A 448 -17.87 7.33 0.67
C ILE A 448 -19.27 6.73 0.79
N LYS A 449 -19.39 5.44 0.42
CA LYS A 449 -20.65 4.71 0.33
C LYS A 449 -21.11 4.09 1.65
N SER A 450 -20.18 3.70 2.53
CA SER A 450 -20.53 3.30 3.89
C SER A 450 -19.33 3.36 4.82
N VAL A 451 -19.61 3.60 6.11
CA VAL A 451 -18.65 3.52 7.21
C VAL A 451 -19.18 2.53 8.24
N LYS A 452 -18.34 1.59 8.67
CA LYS A 452 -18.69 0.58 9.66
C LYS A 452 -17.60 0.50 10.72
N MET A 453 -17.98 0.56 11.98
CA MET A 453 -17.09 0.45 13.14
C MET A 453 -17.66 -0.57 14.11
N TRP A 454 -16.84 -1.56 14.45
CA TRP A 454 -17.18 -2.63 15.37
C TRP A 454 -16.19 -2.71 16.52
N GLN A 455 -16.69 -2.65 17.74
CA GLN A 455 -15.93 -2.75 18.98
C GLN A 455 -15.65 -4.22 19.31
N GLN A 456 -14.39 -4.60 19.57
CA GLN A 456 -14.05 -5.93 20.10
C GLN A 456 -14.69 -6.12 21.49
N ALA A 457 -15.25 -7.30 21.74
CA ALA A 457 -15.81 -7.65 23.06
C ALA A 457 -14.76 -7.61 24.17
N GLY A 458 -15.16 -7.14 25.36
CA GLY A 458 -14.29 -6.89 26.51
C GLY A 458 -13.99 -5.41 26.77
N TYR A 459 -14.18 -4.53 25.78
CA TYR A 459 -13.94 -3.08 25.92
C TYR A 459 -15.21 -2.28 25.65
N ASN A 460 -15.25 -1.07 26.22
CA ASN A 460 -16.26 -0.03 25.96
C ASN A 460 -17.72 -0.50 26.11
N GLY A 461 -17.95 -1.46 27.02
CA GLY A 461 -19.27 -2.02 27.32
C GLY A 461 -19.71 -3.19 26.44
N CYS A 462 -18.95 -3.55 25.40
CA CYS A 462 -19.23 -4.72 24.56
C CYS A 462 -18.95 -6.04 25.32
N LYS A 463 -19.87 -7.01 25.22
CA LYS A 463 -19.91 -8.24 26.03
C LYS A 463 -19.72 -9.52 25.22
#